data_AF-A0A9N9VJT4-F1
#
_entry.id   AF-A0A9N9VJT4-F1
#
_cell.length_a   1.000
_cell.length_b   1.000
_cell.length_c   1.000
_cell.angle_alpha   90.00
_cell.angle_beta   90.00
_cell.angle_gamma   90.00
#
_symmetry.space_group_name_H-M   'P 1'
#
loop_
_entity.id
_entity.type
_entity.pdbx_description
1 polymer ?
#
loop_
_entity_poly.entity_id
_entity_poly.type
_entity_poly.pdbx_seq_one_letter_code
_entity_poly.pdbx_strand_id
1 'polypeptide(L)'
;MKTEISLPLAIFFSDNGNGSWVVSNATWPSDPSYFAHSFSDGPVWNEHVANALHLELVNIATGGATTNNGFVQGRTGPESEIPVPSTAEQIASFLSWDVPRPGDVFVHWSGVNEILFNPNVTGSQTTSWINENIETLYRAGARNIVLGNYNDIETFPGTYNASGYQSDNVKSYMDDLSIGLRNIVGAYSAYANTALVEAQTLFRNIAANPEEYGIDEKYNATYSSIPTIQ
;
A
#
# COMPACT_ATOMS: atom_id res chain seq x y z
N MET A 1 16.19 -22.12 -9.91
CA MET A 1 16.29 -20.91 -9.08
C MET A 1 14.87 -20.42 -8.88
N LYS A 2 14.36 -20.51 -7.66
CA LYS A 2 13.06 -19.91 -7.31
C LYS A 2 13.33 -18.42 -7.11
N THR A 3 12.61 -17.60 -7.85
CA THR A 3 12.63 -16.15 -7.73
C THR A 3 11.71 -15.81 -6.56
N GLU A 4 12.20 -15.04 -5.61
CA GLU A 4 11.50 -14.69 -4.37
C GLU A 4 10.91 -13.29 -4.52
N ILE A 5 9.68 -13.08 -4.06
CA ILE A 5 9.15 -11.73 -3.88
C ILE A 5 9.16 -11.44 -2.38
N SER A 6 10.05 -10.56 -1.96
CA SER A 6 10.03 -9.99 -0.61
C SER A 6 9.24 -8.69 -0.64
N LEU A 7 7.96 -8.77 -0.28
CA LEU A 7 7.03 -7.66 -0.29
C LEU A 7 6.92 -7.02 1.08
N PRO A 8 7.40 -5.79 1.25
CA PRO A 8 6.87 -4.96 2.29
C PRO A 8 5.55 -4.28 1.76
N LEU A 9 4.64 -3.89 2.68
CA LEU A 9 3.86 -2.60 2.68
C LEU A 9 2.41 -2.58 2.13
N ALA A 10 1.51 -1.64 2.50
CA ALA A 10 1.09 -0.96 3.73
C ALA A 10 -0.19 -0.12 3.43
N ILE A 11 -1.32 -0.80 3.20
CA ILE A 11 -2.75 -0.57 3.51
C ILE A 11 -3.41 -1.96 3.32
N PHE A 12 -4.68 -2.13 3.72
CA PHE A 12 -5.59 -3.24 3.43
C PHE A 12 -5.30 -4.11 2.19
N PHE A 13 -4.73 -3.55 1.13
CA PHE A 13 -4.45 -4.23 -0.14
C PHE A 13 -3.38 -5.32 -0.10
N SER A 14 -2.45 -5.34 0.86
CA SER A 14 -1.30 -6.29 0.82
C SER A 14 -1.22 -7.21 2.04
N ASP A 15 -1.78 -6.84 3.19
CA ASP A 15 -1.80 -7.66 4.42
C ASP A 15 -2.76 -8.83 4.22
N ASN A 16 -2.26 -10.06 4.31
CA ASN A 16 -3.05 -11.29 4.14
C ASN A 16 -3.35 -11.98 5.49
N GLY A 17 -3.40 -11.21 6.58
CA GLY A 17 -3.57 -11.69 7.95
C GLY A 17 -2.25 -11.96 8.67
N ASN A 18 -1.12 -11.63 8.06
CA ASN A 18 0.22 -11.77 8.64
C ASN A 18 0.60 -10.57 9.53
N GLY A 19 -0.03 -9.40 9.34
CA GLY A 19 0.29 -8.18 10.07
C GLY A 19 -0.76 -7.81 11.12
N SER A 20 -1.89 -7.25 10.67
CA SER A 20 -2.90 -6.63 11.54
C SER A 20 -3.54 -7.64 12.49
N TRP A 21 -3.79 -8.85 12.00
CA TRP A 21 -4.30 -9.95 12.81
C TRP A 21 -3.34 -10.35 13.92
N VAL A 22 -2.04 -10.40 13.63
CA VAL A 22 -1.02 -10.77 14.61
C VAL A 22 -0.82 -9.68 15.65
N VAL A 23 -0.65 -8.42 15.23
CA VAL A 23 -0.42 -7.29 16.14
C VAL A 23 -1.63 -6.97 17.01
N SER A 24 -2.84 -7.25 16.52
CA SER A 24 -4.08 -7.13 17.31
C SER A 24 -4.34 -8.30 18.25
N ASN A 25 -3.42 -9.27 18.35
CA ASN A 25 -3.61 -10.50 19.11
C ASN A 25 -4.90 -11.25 18.70
N ALA A 26 -5.07 -11.44 17.39
CA ALA A 26 -6.18 -12.17 16.80
C ALA A 26 -7.56 -11.54 17.07
N THR A 27 -7.64 -10.21 17.07
CA THR A 27 -8.90 -9.47 17.31
C THR A 27 -9.32 -8.56 16.16
N TRP A 28 -8.43 -8.29 15.19
CA TRP A 28 -8.70 -7.38 14.08
C TRP A 28 -8.02 -7.83 12.77
N PRO A 29 -8.71 -7.82 11.62
CA PRO A 29 -10.14 -7.53 11.48
C PRO A 29 -11.03 -8.64 12.06
N SER A 30 -12.14 -8.26 12.70
CA SER A 30 -13.04 -9.18 13.40
C SER A 30 -14.23 -9.67 12.56
N ASP A 31 -14.57 -8.97 11.47
CA ASP A 31 -15.68 -9.36 10.60
C ASP A 31 -15.33 -10.66 9.84
N PRO A 32 -16.15 -11.72 9.93
CA PRO A 32 -15.88 -13.00 9.26
C PRO A 32 -15.90 -12.92 7.73
N SER A 33 -16.36 -11.81 7.14
CA SER A 33 -16.32 -11.55 5.69
C SER A 33 -14.90 -11.29 5.18
N TYR A 34 -13.96 -10.97 6.07
CA TYR A 34 -12.55 -10.81 5.74
C TYR A 34 -11.86 -12.17 5.54
N PHE A 35 -11.46 -12.43 4.30
CA PHE A 35 -10.84 -13.68 3.90
C PHE A 35 -9.48 -13.86 4.58
N ALA A 36 -9.34 -14.92 5.39
CA ALA A 36 -8.10 -15.21 6.13
C ALA A 36 -7.56 -14.01 6.93
N HIS A 37 -8.45 -13.12 7.40
CA HIS A 37 -8.10 -11.88 8.11
C HIS A 37 -7.31 -10.86 7.27
N SER A 38 -7.32 -11.01 5.94
CA SER A 38 -6.96 -9.94 5.00
C SER A 38 -8.08 -8.91 4.96
N PHE A 39 -7.80 -7.67 4.55
CA PHE A 39 -8.84 -6.65 4.40
C PHE A 39 -9.53 -6.71 3.02
N SER A 40 -9.84 -7.93 2.59
CA SER A 40 -10.55 -8.27 1.37
C SER A 40 -11.45 -9.48 1.61
N ASP A 41 -12.42 -9.71 0.74
CA ASP A 41 -13.28 -10.90 0.71
C ASP A 41 -12.65 -12.08 -0.04
N GLY A 42 -11.41 -11.92 -0.52
CA GLY A 42 -10.60 -12.97 -1.15
C GLY A 42 -9.10 -12.75 -0.94
N PRO A 43 -8.25 -13.51 -1.67
CA PRO A 43 -6.82 -13.28 -1.68
C PRO A 43 -6.48 -11.88 -2.15
N VAL A 44 -5.44 -11.30 -1.57
CA VAL A 44 -4.95 -9.97 -1.94
C VAL A 44 -4.09 -10.02 -3.21
N TRP A 45 -3.87 -8.86 -3.85
CA TRP A 45 -3.25 -8.79 -5.19
C TRP A 45 -1.88 -9.50 -5.26
N ASN A 46 -1.09 -9.42 -4.19
CA ASN A 46 0.22 -10.03 -4.09
C ASN A 46 0.17 -11.56 -4.07
N GLU A 47 -0.86 -12.16 -3.47
CA GLU A 47 -1.09 -13.61 -3.52
C GLU A 47 -1.44 -14.05 -4.95
N HIS A 48 -2.25 -13.26 -5.67
CA HIS A 48 -2.55 -13.52 -7.08
C HIS A 48 -1.31 -13.42 -7.97
N VAL A 49 -0.50 -12.36 -7.81
CA VAL A 49 0.73 -12.17 -8.60
C VAL A 49 1.75 -13.26 -8.31
N ALA A 50 1.99 -13.57 -7.03
CA ALA A 50 2.93 -14.63 -6.64
C ALA A 50 2.50 -15.98 -7.21
N ASN A 51 1.21 -16.32 -7.11
CA ASN A 51 0.69 -17.56 -7.68
C ASN A 51 0.82 -17.61 -9.21
N ALA A 52 0.42 -16.54 -9.91
CA ALA A 52 0.46 -16.48 -11.38
C ALA A 52 1.87 -16.56 -11.95
N LEU A 53 2.86 -16.02 -11.23
CA LEU A 53 4.27 -16.04 -11.63
C LEU A 53 5.06 -17.21 -11.02
N HIS A 54 4.41 -18.07 -10.23
CA HIS A 54 5.02 -19.17 -9.49
C HIS A 54 6.19 -18.74 -8.59
N LEU A 55 6.00 -17.63 -7.89
CA LEU A 55 6.97 -17.01 -7.01
C LEU A 55 6.68 -17.37 -5.55
N GLU A 56 7.74 -17.43 -4.75
CA GLU A 56 7.59 -17.47 -3.29
C GLU A 56 7.20 -16.07 -2.80
N LEU A 57 6.17 -16.00 -1.96
CA LEU A 57 5.68 -14.76 -1.37
C LEU A 57 6.17 -14.64 0.07
N VAL A 58 7.09 -13.72 0.30
CA VAL A 58 7.42 -13.23 1.65
C VAL A 58 6.64 -11.94 1.86
N ASN A 59 5.53 -12.06 2.61
CA ASN A 59 4.70 -10.91 2.96
C ASN A 59 5.08 -10.41 4.36
N ILE A 60 5.51 -9.15 4.46
CA ILE A 60 5.75 -8.48 5.75
C ILE A 60 4.86 -7.26 5.94
N ALA A 61 3.86 -7.07 5.07
CA ALA A 61 2.92 -5.97 5.16
C ALA A 61 2.08 -6.06 6.45
N THR A 62 1.83 -4.89 7.04
CA THR A 62 0.86 -4.73 8.11
C THR A 62 -0.16 -3.66 7.72
N GLY A 63 -1.44 -4.02 7.75
CA GLY A 63 -2.54 -3.07 7.53
C GLY A 63 -2.45 -1.89 8.49
N GLY A 64 -2.66 -0.68 7.96
CA GLY A 64 -2.52 0.55 8.73
C GLY A 64 -1.09 1.07 8.91
N ALA A 65 -0.08 0.42 8.35
CA ALA A 65 1.30 0.91 8.43
C ALA A 65 1.51 2.21 7.64
N THR A 66 2.22 3.15 8.24
CA THR A 66 2.76 4.36 7.58
C THR A 66 4.23 4.15 7.26
N THR A 67 4.79 5.05 6.45
CA THR A 67 6.12 5.00 5.86
C THR A 67 7.21 5.23 6.91
N ASN A 68 6.88 6.01 7.94
CA ASN A 68 7.80 6.30 9.02
C ASN A 68 7.02 6.71 10.28
N ASN A 69 7.05 5.86 11.31
CA ASN A 69 6.36 6.09 12.59
C ASN A 69 6.90 7.29 13.37
N GLY A 70 8.12 7.76 13.07
CA GLY A 70 8.68 8.98 13.64
C GLY A 70 7.99 10.27 13.18
N PHE A 71 7.25 10.23 12.06
CA PHE A 71 6.51 11.37 11.52
C PHE A 71 4.99 11.18 11.61
N VAL A 72 4.49 10.00 11.23
CA VAL A 72 3.08 9.63 11.37
C VAL A 72 3.02 8.21 11.89
N GLN A 73 2.48 7.98 13.08
CA GLN A 73 2.31 6.64 13.63
C GLN A 73 1.22 5.88 12.87
N GLY A 74 1.59 4.77 12.23
CA GLY A 74 0.66 3.83 11.63
C GLY A 74 -0.15 3.09 12.70
N ARG A 75 -1.43 2.85 12.41
CA ARG A 75 -2.35 2.21 13.35
C ARG A 75 -3.34 1.29 12.64
N THR A 76 -3.78 0.27 13.35
CA THR A 76 -4.86 -0.66 12.97
C THR A 76 -5.85 -0.80 14.13
N GLY A 77 -6.84 -1.68 14.01
CA GLY A 77 -7.91 -1.85 15.01
C GLY A 77 -9.21 -1.14 14.61
N PRO A 78 -10.33 -1.48 15.28
CA PRO A 78 -11.65 -0.91 15.01
C PRO A 78 -11.68 0.62 14.94
N GLU A 79 -10.89 1.30 15.77
CA GLU A 79 -10.83 2.76 15.86
C GLU A 79 -9.42 3.29 15.53
N SER A 80 -8.61 2.48 14.84
CA SER A 80 -7.19 2.79 14.58
C SER A 80 -6.42 3.09 15.87
N GLU A 81 -6.61 2.29 16.91
CA GLU A 81 -6.02 2.48 18.24
C GLU A 81 -4.75 1.65 18.48
N ILE A 82 -4.54 0.59 17.68
CA ILE A 82 -3.44 -0.36 17.84
C ILE A 82 -2.25 0.12 16.99
N PRO A 83 -1.12 0.54 17.59
CA PRO A 83 0.05 0.96 16.83
C PRO A 83 0.65 -0.23 16.06
N VAL A 84 1.09 0.02 14.83
CA VAL A 84 1.72 -1.01 13.99
C VAL A 84 3.10 -0.57 13.50
N PRO A 85 4.00 -1.51 13.16
CA PRO A 85 5.29 -1.18 12.57
C PRO A 85 5.12 -0.43 11.25
N SER A 86 5.86 0.65 11.10
CA SER A 86 6.01 1.37 9.85
C SER A 86 6.70 0.52 8.80
N THR A 87 6.66 0.99 7.56
CA THR A 87 7.37 0.41 6.43
C THR A 87 8.87 0.29 6.66
N ALA A 88 9.47 1.31 7.27
CA ALA A 88 10.88 1.36 7.60
C ALA A 88 11.23 0.28 8.63
N GLU A 89 10.37 0.10 9.63
CA GLU A 89 10.54 -0.93 10.65
C GLU A 89 10.30 -2.34 10.09
N GLN A 90 9.36 -2.52 9.17
CA GLN A 90 9.14 -3.78 8.44
C GLN A 90 10.38 -4.16 7.61
N ILE A 91 10.94 -3.22 6.85
CA ILE A 91 12.18 -3.43 6.08
C ILE A 91 13.35 -3.76 7.00
N ALA A 92 13.53 -3.00 8.09
CA ALA A 92 14.59 -3.26 9.06
C ALA A 92 14.43 -4.64 9.72
N SER A 93 13.20 -5.05 10.03
CA SER A 93 12.88 -6.38 10.54
C SER A 93 13.29 -7.46 9.54
N PHE A 94 12.84 -7.37 8.28
CA PHE A 94 13.25 -8.30 7.22
C PHE A 94 14.77 -8.43 7.11
N LEU A 95 15.48 -7.30 7.04
CA LEU A 95 16.94 -7.27 6.91
C LEU A 95 17.69 -7.80 8.15
N SER A 96 16.99 -8.05 9.26
CA SER A 96 17.57 -8.67 10.46
C SER A 96 17.64 -10.20 10.39
N TRP A 97 16.80 -10.83 9.55
CA TRP A 97 16.71 -12.28 9.43
C TRP A 97 16.85 -12.82 8.01
N ASP A 98 16.82 -11.97 6.98
CA ASP A 98 17.16 -12.34 5.60
C ASP A 98 17.88 -11.19 4.85
N VAL A 99 18.36 -11.49 3.64
CA VAL A 99 19.10 -10.55 2.78
C VAL A 99 18.61 -10.59 1.34
N PRO A 100 18.52 -9.44 0.63
CA PRO A 100 18.16 -9.40 -0.78
C PRO A 100 19.09 -10.23 -1.68
N ARG A 101 18.51 -11.06 -2.55
CA ARG A 101 19.21 -11.82 -3.59
C ARG A 101 18.97 -11.18 -4.96
N PRO A 102 19.85 -11.41 -5.96
CA PRO A 102 19.73 -10.77 -7.28
C PRO A 102 18.41 -11.06 -8.03
N GLY A 103 17.77 -12.19 -7.74
CA GLY A 103 16.49 -12.57 -8.35
C GLY A 103 15.28 -11.95 -7.66
N ASP A 104 15.45 -11.37 -6.47
CA ASP A 104 14.30 -11.02 -5.65
C ASP A 104 13.63 -9.77 -6.16
N VAL A 105 12.30 -9.75 -6.10
CA VAL A 105 11.48 -8.58 -6.42
C VAL A 105 10.92 -7.99 -5.14
N PHE A 106 11.24 -6.72 -4.88
CA PHE A 106 10.70 -5.96 -3.77
C PHE A 106 9.60 -5.06 -4.31
N VAL A 107 8.36 -5.19 -3.84
CA VAL A 107 7.31 -4.22 -4.17
C VAL A 107 7.12 -3.31 -2.96
N HIS A 108 7.28 -2.01 -3.16
CA HIS A 108 7.04 -0.98 -2.18
C HIS A 108 5.76 -0.23 -2.45
N TRP A 109 4.70 -0.62 -1.75
CA TRP A 109 3.37 -0.08 -1.93
C TRP A 109 2.85 0.49 -0.60
N SER A 110 3.33 1.68 -0.22
CA SER A 110 2.86 2.45 0.94
C SER A 110 2.61 3.89 0.54
N GLY A 111 2.16 4.72 1.49
CA GLY A 111 2.18 6.16 1.33
C GLY A 111 0.80 6.81 1.38
N VAL A 112 -0.27 6.06 1.62
CA VAL A 112 -1.63 6.61 1.73
C VAL A 112 -2.10 6.73 3.18
N ASN A 113 -1.56 5.93 4.11
CA ASN A 113 -1.92 6.03 5.52
C ASN A 113 -1.44 7.33 6.18
N GLU A 114 -0.43 7.99 5.64
CA GLU A 114 0.13 9.23 6.17
C GLU A 114 -0.92 10.33 6.16
N ILE A 115 -1.55 10.54 5.01
CA ILE A 115 -2.59 11.55 4.83
C ILE A 115 -3.91 11.14 5.50
N LEU A 116 -4.19 9.83 5.62
CA LEU A 116 -5.34 9.33 6.39
C LEU A 116 -5.18 9.59 7.90
N PHE A 117 -3.98 9.42 8.46
CA PHE A 117 -3.75 9.68 9.89
C PHE A 117 -3.35 11.12 10.20
N ASN A 118 -2.86 11.86 9.20
CA ASN A 118 -2.48 13.27 9.34
C ASN A 118 -2.73 14.03 8.02
N PRO A 119 -3.88 14.72 7.89
CA PRO A 119 -4.26 15.41 6.65
C PRO A 119 -3.40 16.63 6.30
N ASN A 120 -2.39 16.96 7.12
CA ASN A 120 -1.42 18.02 6.85
C ASN A 120 -0.13 17.52 6.19
N VAL A 121 0.09 16.21 6.09
CA VAL A 121 1.26 15.64 5.40
C VAL A 121 1.07 15.77 3.90
N THR A 122 2.13 16.12 3.17
CA THR A 122 2.09 16.24 1.71
C THR A 122 2.57 14.95 1.03
N GLY A 123 2.15 14.73 -0.23
CA GLY A 123 2.64 13.59 -1.01
C GLY A 123 4.17 13.64 -1.18
N SER A 124 4.74 14.83 -1.31
CA SER A 124 6.19 15.03 -1.41
C SER A 124 6.95 14.61 -0.13
N GLN A 125 6.44 14.93 1.06
CA GLN A 125 7.04 14.48 2.33
C GLN A 125 7.03 12.95 2.40
N THR A 126 5.89 12.33 2.09
CA THR A 126 5.76 10.88 2.06
C THR A 126 6.73 10.25 1.07
N THR A 127 6.88 10.81 -0.13
CA THR A 127 7.84 10.29 -1.11
C THR A 127 9.28 10.39 -0.65
N SER A 128 9.66 11.38 0.16
CA SER A 128 11.01 11.42 0.75
C SER A 128 11.25 10.26 1.72
N TRP A 129 10.27 9.89 2.56
CA TRP A 129 10.37 8.74 3.44
C TRP A 129 10.33 7.42 2.68
N ILE A 130 9.58 7.34 1.58
CA ILE A 130 9.63 6.19 0.67
C ILE A 130 11.03 6.06 0.07
N ASN A 131 11.64 7.16 -0.37
CA ASN A 131 12.99 7.12 -0.93
C ASN A 131 14.04 6.64 0.08
N GLU A 132 13.92 6.98 1.37
CA GLU A 132 14.77 6.45 2.45
C GLU A 132 14.64 4.91 2.58
N ASN A 133 13.43 4.40 2.46
CA ASN A 133 13.16 2.96 2.47
C ASN A 133 13.77 2.25 1.24
N ILE A 134 13.61 2.85 0.05
CA ILE A 134 14.20 2.33 -1.19
C ILE A 134 15.73 2.37 -1.14
N GLU A 135 16.32 3.43 -0.60
CA GLU A 135 17.76 3.52 -0.40
C GLU A 135 18.26 2.41 0.53
N THR A 136 17.54 2.13 1.62
CA THR A 136 17.87 1.05 2.56
C THR A 136 17.88 -0.31 1.87
N LEU A 137 16.82 -0.65 1.12
CA LEU A 137 16.75 -1.89 0.35
C LEU A 137 17.85 -1.97 -0.71
N TYR A 138 18.08 -0.89 -1.46
CA TYR A 138 19.12 -0.83 -2.49
C TYR A 138 20.52 -1.05 -1.91
N ARG A 139 20.83 -0.41 -0.76
CA ARG A 139 22.10 -0.59 -0.04
C ARG A 139 22.26 -2.00 0.50
N ALA A 140 21.17 -2.65 0.88
CA ALA A 140 21.14 -4.06 1.31
C ALA A 140 21.30 -5.06 0.15
N GLY A 141 21.22 -4.61 -1.10
CA GLY A 141 21.45 -5.43 -2.30
C GLY A 141 20.23 -5.64 -3.19
N ALA A 142 19.07 -5.07 -2.86
CA ALA A 142 17.88 -5.16 -3.71
C ALA A 142 18.13 -4.51 -5.07
N ARG A 143 17.74 -5.20 -6.16
CA ARG A 143 17.93 -4.72 -7.53
C ARG A 143 16.69 -4.80 -8.42
N ASN A 144 15.63 -5.47 -8.00
CA ASN A 144 14.34 -5.40 -8.67
C ASN A 144 13.35 -4.78 -7.70
N ILE A 145 12.94 -3.53 -7.96
CA ILE A 145 12.12 -2.74 -7.04
C ILE A 145 10.93 -2.18 -7.80
N VAL A 146 9.72 -2.54 -7.39
CA VAL A 146 8.48 -2.03 -7.94
C VAL A 146 7.87 -1.09 -6.91
N LEU A 147 7.41 0.09 -7.31
CA LEU A 147 6.64 0.99 -6.46
C LEU A 147 5.16 0.94 -6.86
N GLY A 148 4.25 1.30 -5.96
CA GLY A 148 2.83 1.42 -6.27
C GLY A 148 2.22 2.71 -5.73
N ASN A 149 1.38 3.36 -6.54
CA ASN A 149 0.52 4.46 -6.08
C ASN A 149 -0.91 3.97 -5.78
N TYR A 150 -1.81 4.89 -5.45
CA TYR A 150 -3.20 4.58 -5.09
C TYR A 150 -4.17 5.41 -5.94
N ASN A 151 -5.44 5.02 -5.93
CA ASN A 151 -6.51 5.88 -6.40
C ASN A 151 -6.64 7.14 -5.52
N ASP A 152 -7.37 8.12 -6.04
CA ASP A 152 -7.57 9.40 -5.36
C ASP A 152 -8.23 9.20 -4.01
N ILE A 153 -7.66 9.79 -2.96
CA ILE A 153 -8.09 9.57 -1.57
C ILE A 153 -9.57 9.88 -1.39
N GLU A 154 -10.08 10.92 -2.04
CA GLU A 154 -11.48 11.35 -1.95
C GLU A 154 -12.48 10.31 -2.49
N THR A 155 -12.00 9.29 -3.20
CA THR A 155 -12.81 8.19 -3.73
C THR A 155 -12.95 7.02 -2.75
N PHE A 156 -12.22 7.03 -1.63
CA PHE A 156 -12.31 5.93 -0.68
C PHE A 156 -13.64 6.04 0.10
N PRO A 157 -14.33 4.92 0.37
CA PRO A 157 -15.59 4.95 1.12
C PRO A 157 -15.52 5.69 2.46
N GLY A 158 -14.38 5.58 3.18
CA GLY A 158 -14.19 6.20 4.50
C GLY A 158 -13.84 7.69 4.48
N THR A 159 -13.46 8.26 3.34
CA THR A 159 -13.05 9.66 3.18
C THR A 159 -14.02 10.46 2.30
N TYR A 160 -14.89 9.76 1.56
CA TYR A 160 -15.88 10.35 0.68
C TYR A 160 -16.76 11.37 1.43
N ASN A 161 -16.77 12.62 0.97
CA ASN A 161 -17.47 13.78 1.56
C ASN A 161 -17.15 14.07 3.04
N ALA A 162 -16.14 13.43 3.63
CA ALA A 162 -15.73 13.70 4.99
C ALA A 162 -14.97 15.02 5.04
N SER A 163 -15.45 15.99 5.85
CA SER A 163 -14.92 17.36 5.88
C SER A 163 -13.42 17.46 6.19
N GLY A 164 -12.87 16.49 6.93
CA GLY A 164 -11.43 16.39 7.22
C GLY A 164 -10.55 16.07 6.00
N TYR A 165 -11.16 15.62 4.90
CA TYR A 165 -10.49 15.17 3.67
C TYR A 165 -10.79 16.04 2.45
N GLN A 166 -11.35 17.24 2.65
CA GLN A 166 -11.74 18.15 1.56
C GLN A 166 -10.70 19.25 1.26
N SER A 167 -9.55 19.23 1.95
CA SER A 167 -8.51 20.24 1.80
C SER A 167 -7.77 20.11 0.47
N ASP A 168 -7.22 21.22 -0.02
CA ASP A 168 -6.40 21.21 -1.25
C ASP A 168 -5.18 20.27 -1.13
N ASN A 169 -4.63 20.13 0.08
CA ASN A 169 -3.54 19.20 0.35
C ASN A 169 -3.97 17.74 0.10
N VAL A 170 -5.13 17.32 0.59
CA VAL A 170 -5.64 15.95 0.38
C VAL A 170 -5.90 15.69 -1.11
N LYS A 171 -6.42 16.69 -1.82
CA LYS A 171 -6.68 16.64 -3.27
C LYS A 171 -5.41 16.49 -4.09
N SER A 172 -4.35 17.24 -3.76
CA SER A 172 -3.08 17.17 -4.50
C SER A 172 -2.20 16.00 -4.08
N TYR A 173 -2.46 15.40 -2.90
CA TYR A 173 -1.59 14.41 -2.29
C TYR A 173 -1.25 13.23 -3.20
N MET A 174 -2.25 12.64 -3.88
CA MET A 174 -2.01 11.47 -4.76
C MET A 174 -1.24 11.81 -6.03
N ASP A 175 -1.45 13.02 -6.56
CA ASP A 175 -0.68 13.49 -7.72
C ASP A 175 0.78 13.76 -7.32
N ASP A 176 1.00 14.41 -6.18
CA ASP A 176 2.32 14.65 -5.61
C ASP A 176 3.06 13.34 -5.30
N LEU A 177 2.36 12.37 -4.68
CA LEU A 177 2.88 11.03 -4.42
C LEU A 177 3.29 10.36 -5.73
N SER A 178 2.43 10.37 -6.74
CA SER A 178 2.69 9.72 -8.03
C SER A 178 3.87 10.36 -8.77
N ILE A 179 4.00 11.69 -8.73
CA ILE A 179 5.17 12.39 -9.28
C ILE A 179 6.45 11.98 -8.55
N GLY A 180 6.44 11.97 -7.22
CA GLY A 180 7.61 11.57 -6.43
C GLY A 180 8.01 10.11 -6.66
N LEU A 181 7.05 9.18 -6.75
CA LEU A 181 7.32 7.78 -7.05
C LEU A 181 7.95 7.59 -8.45
N ARG A 182 7.47 8.31 -9.48
CA ARG A 182 8.10 8.31 -10.81
C ARG A 182 9.53 8.83 -10.77
N ASN A 183 9.78 9.87 -9.98
CA ASN A 183 11.13 10.41 -9.78
C ASN A 183 12.05 9.38 -9.11
N ILE A 184 11.58 8.63 -8.11
CA ILE A 184 12.35 7.56 -7.47
C ILE A 184 12.67 6.46 -8.49
N VAL A 185 11.67 5.97 -9.26
CA VAL A 185 11.91 4.98 -10.32
C VAL A 185 12.96 5.48 -11.31
N GLY A 186 12.82 6.72 -11.81
CA GLY A 186 13.79 7.32 -12.72
C GLY A 186 15.20 7.39 -12.13
N ALA A 187 15.33 7.81 -10.87
CA ALA A 187 16.62 7.97 -10.18
C ALA A 187 17.39 6.65 -10.00
N TYR A 188 16.68 5.55 -9.75
CA TYR A 188 17.29 4.23 -9.55
C TYR A 188 17.40 3.38 -10.83
N SER A 189 16.73 3.75 -11.92
CA SER A 189 16.69 2.99 -13.18
C SER A 189 18.05 2.68 -13.82
N ALA A 190 19.07 3.51 -13.56
CA ALA A 190 20.43 3.27 -14.04
C ALA A 190 21.19 2.17 -13.26
N TYR A 191 20.69 1.80 -12.07
CA TYR A 191 21.39 0.93 -11.11
C TYR A 191 20.58 -0.29 -10.68
N ALA A 192 19.26 -0.27 -10.90
CA ALA A 192 18.31 -1.30 -10.53
C ALA A 192 17.17 -1.37 -11.56
N ASN A 193 16.57 -2.55 -11.70
CA ASN A 193 15.32 -2.72 -12.42
C ASN A 193 14.21 -2.12 -11.57
N THR A 194 13.66 -0.99 -12.03
CA THR A 194 12.61 -0.27 -11.30
C THR A 194 11.36 -0.11 -12.14
N ALA A 195 10.21 -0.20 -11.49
CA ALA A 195 8.91 -0.02 -12.13
C ALA A 195 7.93 0.67 -11.19
N LEU A 196 6.89 1.28 -11.76
CA LEU A 196 5.76 1.85 -11.02
C LEU A 196 4.48 1.16 -11.48
N VAL A 197 3.71 0.64 -10.54
CA VAL A 197 2.32 0.21 -10.75
C VAL A 197 1.42 1.43 -10.57
N GLU A 198 0.84 1.88 -11.68
CA GLU A 198 -0.03 3.05 -11.77
C GLU A 198 -1.48 2.68 -11.44
N ALA A 199 -1.73 2.28 -10.19
CA ALA A 199 -3.07 1.96 -9.73
C ALA A 199 -4.02 3.15 -9.81
N GLN A 200 -3.54 4.39 -9.65
CA GLN A 200 -4.36 5.59 -9.85
C GLN A 200 -5.04 5.58 -11.23
N THR A 201 -4.25 5.34 -12.28
CA THR A 201 -4.77 5.26 -13.66
C THR A 201 -5.65 4.03 -13.85
N LEU A 202 -5.28 2.88 -13.30
CA LEU A 202 -6.09 1.66 -13.39
C LEU A 202 -7.48 1.86 -12.78
N PHE A 203 -7.57 2.38 -11.55
CA PHE A 203 -8.84 2.62 -10.88
C PHE A 203 -9.67 3.71 -11.56
N ARG A 204 -9.05 4.78 -12.08
CA ARG A 204 -9.75 5.78 -12.89
C ARG A 204 -10.36 5.17 -14.15
N ASN A 205 -9.65 4.25 -14.82
CA ASN A 205 -10.17 3.55 -16.00
C ASN A 205 -11.28 2.56 -15.67
N ILE A 206 -11.15 1.82 -14.56
CA ILE A 206 -12.22 0.94 -14.06
C ILE A 206 -13.47 1.76 -13.72
N ALA A 207 -13.31 2.88 -13.03
CA ALA A 207 -14.42 3.74 -12.66
C ALA A 207 -15.10 4.38 -13.88
N ALA A 208 -14.34 4.69 -14.93
CA ALA A 208 -14.88 5.25 -16.17
C ALA A 208 -15.55 4.19 -17.06
N ASN A 209 -15.09 2.94 -17.03
CA ASN A 209 -15.52 1.88 -17.95
C ASN A 209 -15.74 0.54 -17.21
N PRO A 210 -16.61 0.46 -16.19
CA PRO A 210 -16.70 -0.71 -15.30
C PRO A 210 -17.07 -2.01 -16.04
N GLU A 211 -17.93 -1.91 -17.06
CA GLU A 211 -18.38 -3.07 -17.85
C GLU A 211 -17.22 -3.74 -18.63
N GLU A 212 -16.19 -2.99 -19.06
CA GLU A 212 -15.00 -3.54 -19.73
C GLU A 212 -14.20 -4.46 -18.80
N TYR A 213 -14.33 -4.27 -17.50
CA TYR A 213 -13.69 -5.07 -16.45
C TYR A 213 -14.65 -6.10 -15.83
N GLY A 214 -15.86 -6.26 -16.39
CA GLY A 214 -16.88 -7.17 -15.85
C GLY A 214 -17.49 -6.70 -14.53
N ILE A 215 -17.35 -5.41 -14.20
CA ILE A 215 -17.94 -4.80 -13.00
C ILE A 215 -19.30 -4.21 -13.39
N ASP A 216 -20.35 -4.64 -12.69
CA ASP A 216 -21.68 -4.04 -12.81
C ASP A 216 -21.64 -2.58 -12.32
N GLU A 217 -22.22 -1.66 -13.10
CA GLU A 217 -22.24 -0.23 -12.81
C GLU A 217 -22.76 0.07 -11.40
N LYS A 218 -23.65 -0.75 -10.82
CA LYS A 218 -24.12 -0.55 -9.44
C LYS A 218 -23.05 -0.75 -8.36
N TYR A 219 -21.98 -1.49 -8.68
CA TYR A 219 -20.79 -1.66 -7.84
C TYR A 219 -19.68 -0.70 -8.23
N ASN A 220 -19.84 0.00 -9.35
CA ASN A 220 -19.01 1.13 -9.69
C ASN A 220 -19.38 2.29 -8.78
N ALA A 221 -18.70 2.39 -7.64
CA ALA A 221 -18.80 3.53 -6.75
C ALA A 221 -18.23 4.78 -7.43
N THR A 222 -18.92 5.30 -8.45
CA THR A 222 -18.65 6.61 -9.02
C THR A 222 -19.25 7.65 -8.10
N TYR A 223 -18.39 8.34 -7.35
CA TYR A 223 -18.53 9.72 -6.83
C TYR A 223 -19.86 10.19 -6.19
N SER A 224 -20.89 9.34 -6.02
CA SER A 224 -22.29 9.78 -5.85
C SER A 224 -23.14 8.88 -4.96
N SER A 225 -22.73 7.65 -4.66
CA SER A 225 -23.69 6.68 -4.09
C SER A 225 -23.07 5.50 -3.32
N ILE A 226 -22.11 5.76 -2.42
CA ILE A 226 -21.86 4.76 -1.37
C ILE A 226 -22.82 5.07 -0.22
N PRO A 227 -23.77 4.18 0.12
CA PRO A 227 -24.59 4.35 1.30
C PRO A 227 -23.69 4.30 2.52
N THR A 228 -23.85 5.27 3.42
CA THR A 228 -23.21 5.25 4.73
C THR A 228 -23.60 3.96 5.42
N ILE A 229 -22.64 3.07 5.69
CA ILE A 229 -22.87 1.97 6.63
C ILE A 229 -22.96 2.63 8.00
N GLN A 230 -24.17 2.59 8.58
CA GLN A 230 -24.47 3.05 9.94
C GLN A 230 -23.85 2.13 10.99
#